data_AF-A0A536VBK9-F1
#
_entry.id   AF-A0A536VBK9-F1
#
_cell.length_a   1.000
_cell.length_b   1.000
_cell.length_c   1.000
_cell.angle_alpha   90.00
_cell.angle_beta   90.00
_cell.angle_gamma   90.00
#
_symmetry.space_group_name_H-M   'P 1'
#
loop_
_entity.id
_entity.type
_entity.pdbx_description
1 polymer ?
#
loop_
_entity_poly.entity_id
_entity_poly.type
_entity_poly.pdbx_seq_one_letter_code
_entity_poly.pdbx_strand_id
1 'polypeptide(L)'
;MGTPSTEMAGEIDVNTSIGNYATYCIDLAQVLNVPDGSYSFGAYASDWISRLVTVAGFDGLNFGTDGLSTTLQKTAFQLAIWEAVYDTAPGNLSAGVFSVTGADAGVIAQANAYLGAANGLAAGSYATDHLFAFTSERGQDLITAVPEPSTYALMLAGLAGIGFVARRRSQPRS
;
A
#
# COMPACT_ATOMS: atom_id res chain seq x y z
N MET A 1 9.79 3.60 25.70
CA MET A 1 8.74 2.57 25.75
C MET A 1 7.44 3.27 25.40
N GLY A 2 6.93 3.04 24.19
CA GLY A 2 5.62 3.56 23.79
C GLY A 2 4.53 2.85 24.58
N THR A 3 3.44 3.53 24.89
CA THR A 3 2.24 2.89 25.44
C THR A 3 1.66 1.96 24.37
N PRO A 4 1.13 0.77 24.72
CA PRO A 4 0.38 -0.03 23.76
C PRO A 4 -0.82 0.80 23.29
N SER A 5 -0.96 0.98 21.98
CA SER A 5 -2.07 1.72 21.40
C SER A 5 -3.20 0.75 21.07
N THR A 6 -4.43 1.09 21.39
CA THR A 6 -5.60 0.22 21.16
C THR A 6 -6.11 0.30 19.72
N GLU A 7 -5.23 0.57 18.76
CA GLU A 7 -5.57 0.73 17.36
C GLU A 7 -5.78 -0.64 16.72
N MET A 8 -6.95 -0.87 16.14
CA MET A 8 -7.31 -2.11 15.42
C MET A 8 -7.56 -1.86 13.94
N ALA A 9 -7.51 -0.60 13.51
CA ALA A 9 -7.90 -0.18 12.17
C ALA A 9 -7.32 1.18 11.84
N GLY A 10 -7.11 1.41 10.55
CA GLY A 10 -6.71 2.68 10.00
C GLY A 10 -5.25 2.72 9.60
N GLU A 11 -4.86 3.90 9.15
CA GLU A 11 -3.49 4.19 8.77
C GLU A 11 -2.65 4.48 10.01
N ILE A 12 -1.45 3.92 10.06
CA ILE A 12 -0.50 4.03 11.15
C ILE A 12 0.85 4.46 10.57
N ASP A 13 1.48 5.46 11.18
CA ASP A 13 2.85 5.86 10.85
C ASP A 13 3.85 4.98 11.62
N VAL A 14 4.64 4.21 10.89
CA VAL A 14 5.68 3.34 11.44
C VAL A 14 7.04 3.97 11.21
N ASN A 15 7.66 4.42 12.31
CA ASN A 15 9.00 4.97 12.29
C ASN A 15 10.04 3.89 12.64
N THR A 16 10.96 3.65 11.73
CA THR A 16 12.05 2.66 11.87
C THR A 16 13.40 3.35 11.77
N SER A 17 14.49 2.63 12.06
CA SER A 17 15.84 3.14 11.84
C SER A 17 16.18 3.42 10.36
N ILE A 18 15.38 2.93 9.42
CA ILE A 18 15.61 3.03 7.98
C ILE A 18 14.62 3.94 7.24
N GLY A 19 13.59 4.45 7.92
CA GLY A 19 12.58 5.31 7.33
C GLY A 19 11.28 5.36 8.11
N ASN A 20 10.41 6.30 7.72
CA ASN A 20 9.01 6.37 8.14
C ASN A 20 8.14 5.79 7.02
N TYR A 21 7.08 5.08 7.40
CA TYR A 21 6.18 4.44 6.45
C TYR A 21 4.74 4.64 6.90
N ALA A 22 3.88 5.06 5.97
CA ALA A 22 2.45 4.92 6.16
C ALA A 22 2.08 3.45 5.99
N THR A 23 1.32 2.90 6.93
CA THR A 23 0.93 1.50 6.95
C THR A 23 -0.55 1.34 7.24
N TYR A 24 -1.16 0.23 6.84
CA TYR A 24 -2.55 -0.10 7.12
C TYR A 24 -2.67 -1.41 7.88
N CYS A 25 -3.66 -1.47 8.76
CA CYS A 25 -4.01 -2.67 9.53
C CYS A 25 -4.47 -3.82 8.62
N ILE A 26 -3.90 -5.02 8.78
CA ILE A 26 -4.32 -6.21 8.03
C ILE A 26 -5.33 -7.04 8.84
N ASP A 27 -5.12 -7.21 10.14
CA ASP A 27 -6.01 -8.02 10.98
C ASP A 27 -7.26 -7.26 11.44
N LEU A 28 -8.40 -7.94 11.54
CA LEU A 28 -9.65 -7.34 12.07
C LEU A 28 -9.70 -7.28 13.60
N ALA A 29 -9.12 -8.28 14.27
CA ALA A 29 -9.38 -8.56 15.69
C ALA A 29 -8.16 -8.39 16.58
N GLN A 30 -7.00 -8.05 16.01
CA GLN A 30 -5.80 -7.77 16.77
C GLN A 30 -5.67 -6.26 17.02
N VAL A 31 -4.95 -5.93 18.09
CA VAL A 31 -4.63 -4.56 18.48
C VAL A 31 -3.15 -4.32 18.22
N LEU A 32 -2.79 -3.08 17.93
CA LEU A 32 -1.39 -2.70 17.82
C LEU A 32 -0.70 -2.89 19.19
N ASN A 33 0.29 -3.77 19.26
CA ASN A 33 1.00 -4.04 20.51
C ASN A 33 2.52 -3.93 20.32
N VAL A 34 3.00 -2.69 20.32
CA VAL A 34 4.41 -2.33 20.13
C VAL A 34 5.34 -2.78 21.30
N PRO A 35 4.92 -2.75 22.58
CA PRO A 35 5.81 -3.06 23.70
C PRO A 35 6.24 -4.54 23.83
N ASP A 36 5.40 -5.49 23.41
CA ASP A 36 5.60 -6.93 23.66
C ASP A 36 6.03 -7.74 22.43
N GLY A 37 6.14 -7.12 21.26
CA GLY A 37 6.37 -7.80 19.98
C GLY A 37 7.55 -7.24 19.20
N SER A 38 8.54 -8.07 18.90
CA SER A 38 9.46 -7.80 17.79
C SER A 38 8.71 -7.98 16.48
N TYR A 39 8.45 -6.88 15.78
CA TYR A 39 7.92 -6.92 14.43
C TYR A 39 8.98 -7.43 13.45
N SER A 40 8.59 -8.35 12.59
CA SER A 40 9.42 -8.77 11.45
C SER A 40 8.99 -7.98 10.22
N PHE A 41 9.96 -7.46 9.46
CA PHE A 41 9.71 -6.72 8.23
C PHE A 41 10.10 -7.57 7.03
N GLY A 42 9.18 -7.72 6.07
CA GLY A 42 9.43 -8.56 4.89
C GLY A 42 8.50 -8.23 3.73
N ALA A 43 8.84 -8.77 2.56
CA ALA A 43 7.99 -8.68 1.37
C ALA A 43 6.65 -9.38 1.62
N TYR A 44 5.58 -8.78 1.14
CA TYR A 44 4.23 -9.32 1.23
C TYR A 44 3.68 -9.55 -0.18
N ALA A 45 3.15 -10.74 -0.46
CA ALA A 45 2.65 -11.08 -1.79
C ALA A 45 1.11 -11.11 -1.78
N SER A 46 0.48 -10.14 -2.44
CA SER A 46 -0.97 -10.16 -2.70
C SER A 46 -1.30 -9.37 -3.96
N ASP A 47 -1.84 -10.07 -4.96
CA ASP A 47 -2.30 -9.47 -6.23
C ASP A 47 -3.39 -8.42 -5.99
N TRP A 48 -4.34 -8.74 -5.12
CA TRP A 48 -5.45 -7.86 -4.80
C TRP A 48 -5.00 -6.59 -4.09
N ILE A 49 -4.10 -6.70 -3.12
CA ILE A 49 -3.61 -5.51 -2.43
C ILE A 49 -2.73 -4.68 -3.36
N SER A 50 -1.93 -5.29 -4.23
CA SER A 50 -1.13 -4.57 -5.24
C SER A 50 -2.01 -3.74 -6.18
N ARG A 51 -3.14 -4.29 -6.62
CA ARG A 51 -4.14 -3.54 -7.39
C ARG A 51 -4.75 -2.42 -6.56
N LEU A 52 -5.13 -2.68 -5.31
CA LEU A 52 -5.74 -1.70 -4.43
C LEU A 52 -4.83 -0.51 -4.16
N VAL A 53 -3.57 -0.73 -3.78
CA VAL A 53 -2.61 0.36 -3.56
C VAL A 53 -2.42 1.17 -4.84
N THR A 54 -2.41 0.51 -5.99
CA THR A 54 -2.28 1.18 -7.30
C THR A 54 -3.46 2.09 -7.61
N VAL A 55 -4.71 1.61 -7.48
CA VAL A 55 -5.90 2.42 -7.79
C VAL A 55 -6.20 3.47 -6.74
N ALA A 56 -5.83 3.21 -5.48
CA ALA A 56 -5.95 4.15 -4.39
C ALA A 56 -4.88 5.26 -4.47
N GLY A 57 -3.82 5.04 -5.24
CA GLY A 57 -2.65 5.92 -5.31
C GLY A 57 -1.80 5.85 -4.05
N PHE A 58 -1.94 4.79 -3.25
CA PHE A 58 -1.24 4.61 -2.00
C PHE A 58 0.23 4.26 -2.23
N ASP A 59 1.13 5.13 -1.77
CA ASP A 59 2.57 4.98 -1.96
C ASP A 59 3.34 4.63 -0.66
N GLY A 60 2.68 4.62 0.49
CA GLY A 60 3.27 4.22 1.77
C GLY A 60 4.48 5.03 2.27
N LEU A 61 4.94 6.06 1.56
CA LEU A 61 6.18 6.77 1.88
C LEU A 61 6.01 7.79 3.01
N ASN A 62 4.87 8.48 3.06
CA ASN A 62 4.62 9.53 4.06
C ASN A 62 3.14 9.64 4.39
N PHE A 63 2.78 9.50 5.67
CA PHE A 63 1.39 9.54 6.19
C PHE A 63 0.52 10.73 5.73
N GLY A 64 1.16 11.85 5.37
CA GLY A 64 0.48 13.07 4.91
C GLY A 64 0.41 13.25 3.38
N THR A 65 1.15 12.47 2.61
CA THR A 65 1.28 12.65 1.15
C THR A 65 1.30 11.32 0.38
N ASP A 66 0.78 10.27 0.99
CA ASP A 66 0.76 8.90 0.47
C ASP A 66 -0.32 8.65 -0.59
N GLY A 67 -0.97 9.70 -1.11
CA GLY A 67 -2.09 9.60 -2.03
C GLY A 67 -3.47 9.53 -1.36
N LEU A 68 -3.56 9.25 -0.06
CA LEU A 68 -4.81 9.18 0.69
C LEU A 68 -4.92 10.38 1.65
N SER A 69 -5.65 11.42 1.23
CA SER A 69 -5.60 12.72 1.92
C SER A 69 -6.78 12.99 2.85
N THR A 70 -7.87 12.23 2.74
CA THR A 70 -9.09 12.46 3.52
C THR A 70 -9.42 11.28 4.42
N THR A 71 -10.05 11.53 5.57
CA THR A 71 -10.53 10.47 6.47
C THR A 71 -11.45 9.48 5.75
N LEU A 72 -12.26 9.97 4.81
CA LEU A 72 -13.14 9.13 4.01
C LEU A 72 -12.33 8.16 3.14
N GLN A 73 -11.31 8.65 2.43
CA GLN A 73 -10.43 7.81 1.61
C GLN A 73 -9.65 6.79 2.47
N LYS A 74 -9.03 7.23 3.57
CA LYS A 74 -8.27 6.34 4.47
C LYS A 74 -9.17 5.25 5.07
N THR A 75 -10.36 5.60 5.55
CA THR A 75 -11.33 4.61 6.09
C THR A 75 -11.84 3.66 5.01
N ALA A 76 -12.17 4.18 3.83
CA ALA A 76 -12.62 3.36 2.71
C ALA A 76 -11.54 2.38 2.25
N PHE A 77 -10.28 2.83 2.23
CA PHE A 77 -9.14 1.99 1.89
C PHE A 77 -8.91 0.89 2.92
N GLN A 78 -9.03 1.18 4.22
CA GLN A 78 -8.98 0.17 5.28
C GLN A 78 -10.02 -0.94 5.08
N LEU A 79 -11.27 -0.59 4.73
CA LEU A 79 -12.31 -1.58 4.45
C LEU A 79 -12.00 -2.42 3.19
N ALA A 80 -11.46 -1.79 2.15
CA ALA A 80 -11.06 -2.49 0.93
C ALA A 80 -9.90 -3.46 1.17
N ILE A 81 -8.95 -3.13 2.05
CA ILE A 81 -7.89 -4.07 2.47
C ILE A 81 -8.49 -5.30 3.14
N TRP A 82 -9.41 -5.11 4.09
CA TRP A 82 -10.04 -6.25 4.77
C TRP A 82 -10.87 -7.13 3.83
N GLU A 83 -11.61 -6.52 2.91
CA GLU A 83 -12.27 -7.27 1.82
C GLU A 83 -11.25 -8.10 1.03
N ALA A 84 -10.12 -7.50 0.63
CA ALA A 84 -9.08 -8.19 -0.12
C ALA A 84 -8.36 -9.31 0.64
N VAL A 85 -8.28 -9.21 1.96
CA VAL A 85 -7.59 -10.18 2.83
C VAL A 85 -8.50 -11.33 3.22
N TYR A 86 -9.75 -11.04 3.58
CA TYR A 86 -10.65 -12.02 4.19
C TYR A 86 -11.64 -12.65 3.21
N ASP A 87 -11.87 -12.03 2.05
CA ASP A 87 -12.75 -12.60 1.05
C ASP A 87 -12.00 -13.37 -0.04
N THR A 88 -12.63 -14.45 -0.51
CA THR A 88 -12.04 -15.32 -1.56
C THR A 88 -12.28 -14.76 -2.96
N ALA A 89 -13.30 -13.93 -3.12
CA ALA A 89 -13.61 -13.18 -4.32
C ALA A 89 -13.91 -11.71 -3.97
N PRO A 90 -12.89 -10.92 -3.59
CA PRO A 90 -13.05 -9.52 -3.22
C PRO A 90 -13.78 -8.70 -4.28
N GLY A 91 -14.68 -7.83 -3.84
CA GLY A 91 -15.35 -6.92 -4.78
C GLY A 91 -16.60 -6.22 -4.27
N ASN A 92 -17.10 -6.56 -3.08
CA ASN A 92 -18.36 -6.02 -2.59
C ASN A 92 -18.48 -6.11 -1.06
N LEU A 93 -18.51 -4.95 -0.40
CA LEU A 93 -18.67 -4.87 1.05
C LEU A 93 -20.03 -5.32 1.61
N SER A 94 -21.02 -5.65 0.77
CA SER A 94 -22.37 -6.03 1.22
C SER A 94 -22.61 -7.55 1.31
N ALA A 95 -21.68 -8.38 0.84
CA ALA A 95 -21.82 -9.82 0.85
C ALA A 95 -20.43 -10.49 0.80
N GLY A 96 -20.32 -11.70 1.32
CA GLY A 96 -19.06 -12.43 1.37
C GLY A 96 -18.72 -12.88 2.78
N VAL A 97 -17.47 -13.25 3.00
CA VAL A 97 -16.92 -13.55 4.32
C VAL A 97 -16.76 -12.25 5.10
N PHE A 98 -16.26 -11.20 4.45
CA PHE A 98 -16.21 -9.87 5.01
C PHE A 98 -17.44 -9.08 4.51
N SER A 99 -18.11 -8.39 5.43
CA SER A 99 -19.21 -7.49 5.06
C SER A 99 -19.38 -6.38 6.08
N VAL A 100 -19.90 -5.24 5.63
CA VAL A 100 -20.01 -4.01 6.41
C VAL A 100 -21.45 -3.54 6.39
N THR A 101 -22.08 -3.45 7.56
CA THR A 101 -23.51 -3.10 7.70
C THR A 101 -23.77 -1.78 8.44
N GLY A 102 -22.73 -1.15 9.00
CA GLY A 102 -22.88 0.03 9.87
C GLY A 102 -21.90 1.18 9.60
N ALA A 103 -21.24 1.20 8.44
CA ALA A 103 -20.35 2.29 8.06
C ALA A 103 -21.09 3.43 7.35
N ASP A 104 -20.45 4.61 7.31
CA ASP A 104 -20.93 5.76 6.54
C ASP A 104 -21.12 5.39 5.06
N ALA A 105 -22.19 5.89 4.44
CA ALA A 105 -22.53 5.54 3.06
C ALA A 105 -21.47 6.03 2.05
N GLY A 106 -20.84 7.18 2.31
CA GLY A 106 -19.75 7.70 1.49
C GLY A 106 -18.49 6.84 1.59
N VAL A 107 -18.19 6.34 2.79
CA VAL A 107 -17.10 5.37 3.01
C VAL A 107 -17.35 4.07 2.25
N ILE A 108 -18.56 3.49 2.36
CA ILE A 108 -18.92 2.25 1.63
C ILE A 108 -18.83 2.47 0.12
N ALA A 109 -19.35 3.60 -0.38
CA ALA A 109 -19.29 3.94 -1.80
C ALA A 109 -17.84 4.06 -2.30
N GLN A 110 -16.98 4.76 -1.55
CA GLN A 110 -15.57 4.92 -1.92
C GLN A 110 -14.79 3.60 -1.86
N ALA A 111 -15.07 2.74 -0.89
CA ALA A 111 -14.41 1.44 -0.78
C ALA A 111 -14.81 0.51 -1.94
N ASN A 112 -16.09 0.45 -2.28
CA ASN A 112 -16.57 -0.27 -3.47
C ASN A 112 -15.99 0.32 -4.77
N ALA A 113 -15.75 1.64 -4.83
CA ALA A 113 -15.07 2.25 -5.97
C ALA A 113 -13.61 1.78 -6.09
N TYR A 114 -12.86 1.68 -4.98
CA TYR A 114 -11.51 1.09 -5.00
C TYR A 114 -11.52 -0.37 -5.42
N LEU A 115 -12.41 -1.19 -4.85
CA LEU A 115 -12.55 -2.61 -5.19
C LEU A 115 -12.91 -2.81 -6.67
N GLY A 116 -13.86 -2.03 -7.19
CA GLY A 116 -14.25 -2.08 -8.60
C GLY A 116 -13.13 -1.66 -9.54
N ALA A 117 -12.40 -0.59 -9.20
CA ALA A 117 -11.24 -0.16 -9.99
C ALA A 117 -10.10 -1.19 -9.97
N ALA A 118 -9.82 -1.78 -8.80
CA ALA A 118 -8.80 -2.82 -8.66
C ALA A 118 -9.16 -4.08 -9.46
N ASN A 119 -10.45 -4.46 -9.48
CA ASN A 119 -10.93 -5.58 -10.31
C ASN A 119 -10.75 -5.31 -11.80
N GLY A 120 -10.93 -4.06 -12.22
CA GLY A 120 -10.77 -3.62 -13.60
C GLY A 120 -9.32 -3.48 -14.08
N LEU A 121 -8.33 -3.54 -13.19
CA LEU A 121 -6.92 -3.44 -13.60
C LEU A 121 -6.50 -4.68 -14.41
N ALA A 122 -5.90 -4.44 -15.57
CA ALA A 122 -5.27 -5.52 -16.36
C ALA A 122 -3.99 -6.00 -15.67
N ALA A 123 -3.71 -7.30 -15.76
CA ALA A 123 -2.44 -7.85 -15.30
C ALA A 123 -1.27 -7.16 -16.01
N GLY A 124 -0.22 -6.82 -15.26
CA GLY A 124 0.95 -6.08 -15.77
C GLY A 124 0.79 -4.55 -15.81
N SER A 125 -0.37 -4.01 -15.44
CA SER A 125 -0.56 -2.55 -15.29
C SER A 125 -0.24 -2.03 -13.88
N TYR A 126 0.25 -2.89 -12.99
CA TYR A 126 0.63 -2.58 -11.61
C TYR A 126 1.87 -3.40 -11.22
N ALA A 127 2.65 -2.88 -10.27
CA ALA A 127 3.77 -3.60 -9.68
C ALA A 127 3.26 -4.63 -8.65
N THR A 128 4.00 -5.73 -8.48
CA THR A 128 3.62 -6.84 -7.58
C THR A 128 4.68 -7.13 -6.52
N ASP A 129 5.83 -6.49 -6.62
CA ASP A 129 7.02 -6.64 -5.77
C ASP A 129 7.28 -5.41 -4.89
N HIS A 130 6.25 -4.58 -4.71
CA HIS A 130 6.31 -3.31 -3.99
C HIS A 130 5.60 -3.31 -2.62
N LEU A 131 5.04 -4.45 -2.20
CA LEU A 131 4.33 -4.58 -0.93
C LEU A 131 5.22 -5.17 0.16
N PHE A 132 5.13 -4.60 1.35
CA PHE A 132 5.85 -5.06 2.53
C PHE A 132 4.93 -5.10 3.73
N ALA A 133 5.19 -6.02 4.66
CA ALA A 133 4.45 -6.12 5.90
C ALA A 133 5.37 -6.07 7.11
N PHE A 134 4.88 -5.44 8.17
CA PHE A 134 5.37 -5.61 9.53
C PHE A 134 4.46 -6.64 10.20
N THR A 135 5.00 -7.82 10.50
CA THR A 135 4.22 -8.91 11.10
C THR A 135 4.60 -9.16 12.54
N SER A 136 3.63 -9.56 13.36
CA SER A 136 3.81 -9.84 14.78
C SER A 136 3.05 -11.08 15.21
N GLU A 137 3.66 -11.91 16.04
CA GLU A 137 3.00 -13.11 16.59
C GLU A 137 1.90 -12.78 17.62
N ARG A 138 1.88 -11.53 18.13
CA ARG A 138 1.08 -11.14 19.31
C ARG A 138 0.36 -9.80 19.15
N GLY A 139 0.42 -9.19 17.97
CA GLY A 139 -0.16 -7.87 17.72
C GLY A 139 -0.43 -7.66 16.25
N GLN A 140 -1.13 -6.57 15.96
CA GLN A 140 -1.59 -6.21 14.63
C GLN A 140 -0.52 -6.28 13.54
N ASP A 141 -0.79 -6.99 12.45
CA ASP A 141 0.02 -6.92 11.23
C ASP A 141 -0.31 -5.65 10.43
N LEU A 142 0.74 -5.05 9.86
CA LEU A 142 0.66 -3.79 9.14
C LEU A 142 1.22 -3.96 7.73
N ILE A 143 0.52 -3.47 6.71
CA ILE A 143 0.98 -3.48 5.32
C ILE A 143 1.36 -2.07 4.86
N THR A 144 2.40 -1.97 4.04
CA THR A 144 2.78 -0.74 3.34
C THR A 144 3.13 -1.06 1.89
N ALA A 145 3.09 -0.02 1.05
CA ALA A 145 3.62 -0.06 -0.31
C ALA A 145 4.89 0.79 -0.33
N VAL A 146 5.88 0.37 -1.12
CA VAL A 146 7.10 1.15 -1.35
C VAL A 146 7.28 1.26 -2.86
N PRO A 147 7.13 2.47 -3.46
CA PRO A 147 7.32 2.69 -4.87
C PRO A 147 8.67 2.15 -5.32
N GLU A 148 8.70 1.59 -6.54
CA GLU A 148 9.94 1.15 -7.12
C GLU A 148 10.99 2.27 -7.01
N PRO A 149 12.22 1.95 -6.56
CA PRO A 149 13.24 2.96 -6.36
C PRO A 149 13.42 3.79 -7.63
N SER A 150 13.43 5.13 -7.47
CA SER A 150 13.77 6.08 -8.54
C SER A 150 15.14 5.79 -9.18
N THR A 151 15.94 4.89 -8.60
CA THR A 151 17.10 4.25 -9.20
C THR A 151 16.85 3.75 -10.62
N TYR A 152 15.69 3.18 -10.94
CA TYR A 152 15.40 2.77 -12.33
C TYR A 152 15.23 3.96 -13.27
N ALA A 153 14.52 4.99 -12.83
CA ALA A 153 14.37 6.24 -13.58
C ALA A 153 15.73 6.94 -13.78
N LEU A 154 16.58 6.96 -12.74
CA LEU A 154 17.94 7.51 -12.81
C LEU A 154 18.88 6.65 -13.65
N MET A 155 18.74 5.33 -13.63
CA MET A 155 19.48 4.41 -14.48
C MET A 155 19.13 4.64 -15.94
N LEU A 156 17.84 4.72 -16.27
CA LEU A 156 17.37 5.04 -17.62
C LEU A 156 17.79 6.44 -18.06
N ALA A 157 17.68 7.43 -17.19
CA ALA A 157 18.15 8.79 -17.47
C ALA A 157 19.67 8.84 -17.68
N GLY A 158 20.44 8.09 -16.88
CA GLY A 158 21.88 7.95 -17.02
C GLY A 158 22.27 7.29 -18.34
N LEU A 159 21.60 6.19 -18.72
CA LEU A 159 21.79 5.50 -19.99
C LEU A 159 21.43 6.41 -21.18
N ALA A 160 20.32 7.13 -21.10
CA ALA A 160 19.92 8.11 -22.11
C ALA A 160 20.96 9.24 -22.24
N GLY A 161 21.49 9.72 -21.12
CA GLY A 161 22.57 10.71 -21.07
C GLY A 161 23.84 10.21 -21.77
N ILE A 162 24.28 8.98 -21.48
CA ILE A 162 25.45 8.36 -22.12
C ILE A 162 25.22 8.20 -23.63
N GLY A 163 24.04 7.72 -24.05
CA GLY A 163 23.69 7.57 -25.46
C GLY A 163 23.70 8.90 -26.22
N PHE A 164 23.21 9.97 -25.60
CA PHE A 164 23.24 11.32 -26.17
C PHE A 164 24.67 11.84 -26.34
N VAL A 165 25.53 11.67 -25.34
CA VAL A 165 26.95 12.06 -25.41
C VAL A 165 27.69 11.27 -26.49
N ALA A 166 27.48 9.96 -26.57
CA ALA A 166 28.08 9.11 -27.61
C ALA A 166 27.68 9.57 -29.02
N ARG A 167 26.41 9.90 -29.24
CA ARG A 167 25.91 10.41 -30.53
C ARG A 167 26.58 11.73 -30.96
N ARG A 168 26.86 12.63 -30.03
CA ARG A 168 27.55 13.91 -30.33
C ARG A 168 29.00 13.72 -30.75
N ARG A 169 29.67 12.67 -30.26
CA ARG A 169 31.06 12.35 -30.61
C ARG A 169 31.18 11.69 -31.98
N SER A 170 30.12 11.04 -32.45
CA SER A 170 30.08 10.32 -33.73
C SER A 170 29.64 11.17 -34.93
N GLN A 171 29.25 12.44 -34.73
CA GLN A 171 28.94 13.35 -35.85
C GLN A 171 30.25 13.83 -36.50
N PRO A 172 30.55 13.48 -37.75
CA PRO A 172 31.76 13.95 -38.45
C PRO A 172 31.69 15.47 -38.62
N ARG A 173 32.79 16.18 -38.35
CA ARG A 173 32.92 17.58 -38.75
C ARG A 173 33.02 17.62 -40.28
N SER A 174 31.92 17.94 -40.96
CA SER A 174 31.91 18.34 -42.37
C SER A 174 32.37 19.78 -42.52
#